data_AF-A0A0R0KY50-F1
#
_entry.id   AF-A0A0R0KY50-F1
#
_cell.length_a   1.000
_cell.length_b   1.000
_cell.length_c   1.000
_cell.angle_alpha   90.00
_cell.angle_beta   90.00
_cell.angle_gamma   90.00
#
_symmetry.space_group_name_H-M   'P 1'
#
loop_
_entity.id
_entity.type
_entity.pdbx_description
1 polymer ?
#
loop_
_entity_poly.entity_id
_entity_poly.type
_entity_poly.pdbx_seq_one_letter_code
_entity_poly.pdbx_strand_id
1 'polypeptide(L)'
;MGLRLLLNSVQNSIEEPWQRIPSVIALFAAEASCVLLDPAHDHYAAISTFFIHSSKLNMRVMFDNFFWSTSVNFKAERSWMLCLVYAGMNSDDDVAIYIRNSILEKLMSFYVSPLSD
;
A
#
# COMPACT_ATOMS: atom_id res chain seq x y z
N MET A 1 5.39 -18.78 -0.54
CA MET A 1 6.20 -17.91 0.34
C MET A 1 5.55 -16.55 0.54
N GLY A 2 5.15 -15.85 -0.52
CA GLY A 2 4.55 -14.51 -0.44
C GLY A 2 3.40 -14.37 0.56
N LEU A 3 2.38 -15.24 0.51
CA LEU A 3 1.25 -15.19 1.45
C LEU A 3 1.66 -15.31 2.93
N ARG A 4 2.70 -16.11 3.22
CA ARG A 4 3.22 -16.22 4.60
C ARG A 4 3.86 -14.92 5.06
N LEU A 5 4.63 -14.27 4.18
CA LEU A 5 5.21 -12.96 4.48
C LEU A 5 4.12 -11.90 4.66
N LEU A 6 3.09 -11.91 3.81
CA LEU A 6 1.93 -11.02 3.96
C LEU A 6 1.25 -11.18 5.31
N LEU A 7 0.93 -12.42 5.70
CA LEU A 7 0.27 -12.69 6.98
C LEU A 7 1.14 -12.24 8.17
N ASN A 8 2.44 -12.54 8.13
CA ASN A 8 3.37 -12.09 9.16
C ASN A 8 3.45 -10.56 9.22
N SER A 9 3.49 -9.88 8.07
CA SER A 9 3.54 -8.42 8.03
C SER A 9 2.26 -7.79 8.56
N VAL A 10 1.08 -8.37 8.29
CA VAL A 10 -0.19 -7.93 8.91
C VAL A 10 -0.14 -8.13 10.42
N GLN A 11 0.25 -9.31 10.90
CA GLN A 11 0.33 -9.60 12.34
C GLN A 11 1.29 -8.67 13.07
N ASN A 12 2.48 -8.42 12.52
CA ASN A 12 3.47 -7.53 13.11
C ASN A 12 3.04 -6.05 13.12
N SER A 13 2.01 -5.69 12.35
CA SER A 13 1.46 -4.33 12.29
C SER A 13 0.39 -4.05 13.35
N ILE A 14 -0.04 -5.09 14.07
CA ILE A 14 -0.95 -4.98 15.21
C ILE A 14 -0.07 -4.72 16.44
N GLU A 15 -0.20 -3.54 17.03
CA GLU A 15 0.58 -3.08 18.18
C GLU A 15 -0.14 -3.40 19.49
N GLU A 16 -1.48 -3.33 19.50
CA GLU A 16 -2.31 -3.54 20.68
C GLU A 16 -3.36 -4.64 20.47
N PRO A 17 -3.74 -5.41 21.51
CA PRO A 17 -4.86 -6.35 21.43
C PRO A 17 -6.14 -5.65 20.99
N TRP A 18 -6.91 -6.29 20.10
CA TRP A 18 -8.16 -5.76 19.54
C TRP A 18 -8.01 -4.46 18.73
N GLN A 19 -6.79 -4.07 18.36
CA GLN A 19 -6.58 -2.96 17.44
C GLN A 19 -7.30 -3.23 16.12
N ARG A 20 -8.12 -2.27 15.71
CA ARG A 20 -8.74 -2.27 14.39
C ARG A 20 -7.67 -2.12 13.31
N ILE A 21 -7.68 -3.01 12.32
CA ILE A 21 -6.83 -2.87 11.14
C ILE A 21 -7.37 -1.72 10.29
N PRO A 22 -6.53 -0.73 9.92
CA PRO A 22 -6.95 0.35 9.04
C PRO A 22 -7.49 -0.17 7.72
N SER A 23 -8.52 0.47 7.18
CA SER A 23 -9.23 -0.01 5.99
C SER A 23 -8.31 -0.12 4.77
N VAL A 24 -7.41 0.86 4.58
CA VAL A 24 -6.41 0.82 3.50
C VAL A 24 -5.45 -0.37 3.61
N ILE A 25 -5.08 -0.77 4.83
CA ILE A 25 -4.19 -1.91 5.08
C ILE A 25 -4.94 -3.22 4.83
N ALA A 26 -6.20 -3.30 5.24
CA ALA A 26 -7.05 -4.46 4.97
C ALA A 26 -7.27 -4.65 3.46
N LEU A 27 -7.57 -3.58 2.73
CA LEU A 27 -7.71 -3.59 1.27
C LEU A 27 -6.40 -4.00 0.59
N PHE A 28 -5.27 -3.39 0.98
CA PHE A 28 -3.97 -3.78 0.45
C PHE A 28 -3.68 -5.27 0.69
N ALA A 29 -3.94 -5.78 1.89
CA ALA A 29 -3.72 -7.18 2.21
C ALA A 29 -4.62 -8.12 1.39
N ALA A 30 -5.89 -7.75 1.18
CA ALA A 30 -6.81 -8.50 0.34
C ALA A 30 -6.33 -8.54 -1.12
N GLU A 31 -6.07 -7.40 -1.73
CA GLU A 31 -5.59 -7.30 -3.12
C GLU A 31 -4.24 -7.99 -3.31
N ALA A 32 -3.29 -7.75 -2.40
CA ALA A 32 -1.98 -8.39 -2.45
C ALA A 32 -2.08 -9.91 -2.29
N SER A 33 -3.06 -10.43 -1.53
CA SER A 33 -3.26 -11.87 -1.42
C SER A 33 -3.69 -12.50 -2.75
N CYS A 34 -4.57 -11.82 -3.50
CA CYS A 34 -4.98 -12.24 -4.84
C CYS A 34 -3.80 -12.20 -5.82
N VAL A 35 -3.04 -11.10 -5.82
CA VAL A 35 -1.86 -10.97 -6.69
C VAL A 35 -0.81 -12.03 -6.40
N LEU A 36 -0.53 -12.32 -5.12
CA LEU A 36 0.50 -13.30 -4.74
C LEU A 36 0.14 -14.77 -5.07
N LEU A 37 -1.09 -15.03 -5.48
CA LEU A 37 -1.53 -16.33 -6.00
C LEU A 37 -1.30 -16.46 -7.52
N ASP A 38 -1.02 -15.37 -8.22
CA ASP A 38 -0.82 -15.34 -9.67
C ASP A 38 0.56 -14.75 -10.04
N PRO A 39 1.59 -15.59 -10.27
CA PRO A 39 2.91 -15.14 -10.70
C PRO A 39 2.93 -14.38 -12.04
N ALA A 40 1.88 -14.50 -12.88
CA ALA A 40 1.79 -13.79 -14.15
C ALA A 40 1.22 -12.36 -13.99
N HIS A 41 0.71 -12.01 -12.81
CA HIS A 41 0.15 -10.69 -12.54
C HIS A 41 1.22 -9.59 -12.56
N ASP A 42 0.93 -8.44 -13.18
CA ASP A 42 1.91 -7.34 -13.38
C ASP A 42 2.53 -6.82 -12.08
N HIS A 43 1.74 -6.82 -11.00
CA HIS A 43 2.17 -6.41 -9.65
C HIS A 43 2.87 -7.51 -8.84
N TYR A 44 2.93 -8.75 -9.31
CA TYR A 44 3.49 -9.88 -8.55
C TYR A 44 4.91 -9.60 -8.08
N ALA A 45 5.78 -9.14 -8.99
CA ALA A 45 7.18 -8.86 -8.69
C ALA A 45 7.33 -7.73 -7.66
N ALA A 46 6.58 -6.63 -7.83
CA ALA A 46 6.63 -5.48 -6.93
C ALA A 46 6.14 -5.85 -5.51
N ILE A 47 4.99 -6.51 -5.40
CA ILE A 47 4.41 -6.93 -4.12
C ILE A 47 5.30 -7.98 -3.43
N SER A 48 5.81 -8.96 -4.18
CA SER A 48 6.74 -9.97 -3.64
C SER A 48 8.01 -9.31 -3.09
N THR A 49 8.57 -8.36 -3.83
CA THR A 49 9.76 -7.61 -3.41
C THR A 49 9.46 -6.76 -2.17
N PHE A 50 8.30 -6.11 -2.11
CA PHE A 50 7.88 -5.33 -0.95
C PHE A 50 7.87 -6.18 0.33
N PHE A 51 7.26 -7.37 0.30
CA PHE A 51 7.16 -8.26 1.47
C PHE A 51 8.48 -8.92 1.87
N ILE A 52 9.46 -9.02 0.97
CA ILE A 52 10.82 -9.46 1.32
C ILE A 52 11.51 -8.40 2.20
N HIS A 53 11.27 -7.12 1.93
CA HIS A 53 11.96 -6.00 2.61
C HIS A 53 11.17 -5.41 3.78
N SER A 54 9.85 -5.65 3.84
CA SER A 54 8.96 -5.01 4.81
C SER A 54 8.31 -6.03 5.75
N SER A 55 8.73 -6.02 7.02
CA SER A 55 8.20 -6.88 8.07
C SER A 55 6.91 -6.38 8.72
N LYS A 56 6.52 -5.12 8.45
CA LYS A 56 5.30 -4.47 8.92
C LYS A 56 4.69 -3.65 7.78
N LEU A 57 3.37 -3.57 7.76
CA LEU A 57 2.60 -2.71 6.88
C LEU A 57 2.46 -1.32 7.52
N ASN A 58 3.10 -0.34 6.89
CA ASN A 58 3.04 1.06 7.29
C ASN A 58 2.57 1.88 6.09
N MET A 59 1.59 2.75 6.29
CA MET A 59 0.99 3.53 5.20
C MET A 59 2.01 4.37 4.42
N ARG A 60 2.97 5.01 5.09
CA ARG A 60 4.02 5.80 4.43
C ARG A 60 4.92 4.92 3.58
N VAL A 61 5.44 3.82 4.15
CA VAL A 61 6.35 2.91 3.44
C VAL A 61 5.66 2.26 2.25
N MET A 62 4.42 1.81 2.44
CA MET A 62 3.60 1.21 1.39
C MET A 62 3.29 2.22 0.28
N PHE A 63 2.79 3.41 0.63
CA PHE A 63 2.52 4.46 -0.34
C PHE A 63 3.77 4.84 -1.13
N ASP A 64 4.89 5.09 -0.44
CA ASP A 64 6.12 5.53 -1.09
C ASP A 64 6.71 4.45 -2.01
N ASN A 65 6.58 3.17 -1.66
CA ASN A 65 7.08 2.07 -2.49
C ASN A 65 6.37 2.00 -3.84
N PHE A 66 5.03 2.09 -3.86
CA PHE A 66 4.25 1.92 -5.09
C PHE A 66 3.99 3.23 -5.83
N PHE A 67 3.71 4.33 -5.12
CA PHE A 67 3.38 5.61 -5.76
C PHE A 67 4.58 6.28 -6.42
N TRP A 68 5.74 6.22 -5.75
CA TRP A 68 7.02 6.74 -6.25
C TRP A 68 7.89 5.65 -6.88
N SER A 69 7.30 4.54 -7.28
CA SER A 69 8.01 3.48 -7.98
C SER A 69 8.74 4.03 -9.21
N THR A 70 9.93 3.51 -9.44
CA THR A 70 10.75 3.75 -10.63
C THR A 70 10.88 2.49 -11.48
N SER A 71 10.07 1.46 -11.19
CA SER A 71 10.03 0.23 -11.98
C SER A 71 9.53 0.52 -13.40
N VAL A 72 9.75 -0.43 -14.31
CA VAL A 72 9.16 -0.35 -15.66
C VAL A 72 7.62 -0.30 -15.64
N ASN A 73 7.00 -0.80 -14.57
CA ASN A 73 5.55 -0.84 -14.35
C ASN A 73 5.05 0.29 -13.45
N PHE A 74 5.85 1.35 -13.22
CA PHE A 74 5.53 2.42 -12.27
C PHE A 74 4.15 3.04 -12.48
N LYS A 75 3.67 3.17 -13.72
CA LYS A 75 2.33 3.72 -14.01
C LYS A 75 1.23 2.84 -13.41
N ALA A 76 1.31 1.53 -13.63
CA ALA A 76 0.35 0.58 -13.10
C ALA A 76 0.43 0.55 -11.57
N GLU A 77 1.64 0.52 -10.99
CA GLU A 77 1.84 0.50 -9.54
C GLU A 77 1.30 1.78 -8.87
N ARG A 78 1.52 2.94 -9.48
CA ARG A 78 0.98 4.22 -9.01
C ARG A 78 -0.54 4.26 -9.09
N SER A 79 -1.12 3.83 -10.21
CA SER A 79 -2.58 3.74 -10.38
C SER A 79 -3.20 2.79 -9.35
N TRP A 80 -2.58 1.64 -9.12
CA TRP A 80 -3.05 0.68 -8.12
C TRP A 80 -3.01 1.26 -6.70
N MET A 81 -1.91 1.94 -6.33
CA MET A 81 -1.81 2.61 -5.04
C MET A 81 -2.84 3.73 -4.88
N LEU A 82 -3.13 4.49 -5.94
CA LEU A 82 -4.18 5.51 -5.94
C LEU A 82 -5.57 4.90 -5.71
N CYS A 83 -5.89 3.78 -6.36
CA CYS A 83 -7.14 3.06 -6.14
C CYS A 83 -7.29 2.62 -4.67
N LEU A 84 -6.22 2.07 -4.08
CA LEU A 84 -6.21 1.68 -2.67
C LEU A 84 -6.36 2.87 -1.73
N VAL A 85 -5.65 3.97 -1.98
CA VAL A 85 -5.76 5.21 -1.20
C VAL A 85 -7.19 5.72 -1.23
N TYR A 86 -7.80 5.78 -2.41
CA TYR A 86 -9.17 6.27 -2.57
C TYR A 86 -10.18 5.37 -1.84
N ALA A 87 -10.12 4.06 -2.07
CA ALA A 87 -11.04 3.11 -1.46
C ALA A 87 -10.80 2.90 0.04
N GLY A 88 -9.62 3.24 0.56
CA GLY A 88 -9.21 3.01 1.94
C GLY A 88 -9.66 4.06 2.95
N MET A 89 -10.21 5.20 2.51
CA MET A 89 -10.66 6.29 3.41
C MET A 89 -12.11 6.07 3.88
N ASN A 90 -12.35 5.02 4.68
CA ASN A 90 -13.72 4.64 5.08
C ASN A 90 -14.14 5.11 6.48
N SER A 91 -13.23 5.71 7.25
CA SER A 91 -13.52 6.21 8.59
C SER A 91 -12.57 7.33 8.98
N ASP A 92 -12.94 8.09 10.02
CA ASP A 92 -12.11 9.19 10.53
C ASP A 92 -10.72 8.71 10.99
N ASP A 93 -10.63 7.49 11.55
CA ASP A 93 -9.36 6.86 11.89
C ASP A 93 -8.47 6.64 10.66
N ASP A 94 -9.06 6.25 9.52
CA ASP A 94 -8.32 6.07 8.26
C ASP A 94 -7.81 7.43 7.76
N VAL A 95 -8.64 8.48 7.85
CA VAL A 95 -8.26 9.85 7.48
C VAL A 95 -7.09 10.34 8.35
N ALA A 96 -7.14 10.09 9.65
CA ALA A 96 -6.05 10.46 10.57
C ALA A 96 -4.71 9.80 10.18
N ILE A 97 -4.74 8.56 9.69
CA ILE A 97 -3.54 7.87 9.19
C ILE A 97 -2.98 8.58 7.96
N TYR A 98 -3.83 9.08 7.06
CA TYR A 98 -3.40 9.75 5.84
C TYR A 98 -2.74 11.09 6.16
N ILE A 99 -3.36 11.86 7.06
CA ILE A 99 -2.80 13.14 7.55
C ILE A 99 -1.45 12.90 8.24
N ARG A 100 -1.38 11.94 9.19
CA ARG A 100 -0.15 11.62 9.94
C ARG A 100 1.01 11.23 9.02
N ASN A 101 0.73 10.60 7.88
CA ASN A 101 1.74 10.14 6.94
C ASN A 101 1.96 11.09 5.75
N SER A 102 1.32 12.26 5.78
CA SER A 102 1.38 13.29 4.74
C SER A 102 0.98 12.77 3.35
N ILE A 103 0.01 11.85 3.30
CA ILE A 103 -0.39 11.18 2.05
C ILE A 103 -1.11 12.19 1.15
N LEU A 104 -2.02 12.98 1.71
CA LEU A 104 -2.80 13.96 0.95
C LEU A 104 -1.89 15.06 0.39
N GLU A 105 -0.93 15.54 1.18
CA GLU A 105 0.05 16.55 0.78
C GLU A 105 0.93 16.05 -0.37
N LYS A 106 1.37 14.78 -0.32
CA LYS A 106 2.12 14.15 -1.43
C LYS A 106 1.27 14.07 -2.70
N LEU A 107 0.01 13.66 -2.58
CA LEU A 107 -0.90 13.58 -3.72
C LEU A 107 -1.17 14.95 -4.35
N MET A 108 -1.44 15.96 -3.53
CA MET A 108 -1.66 17.34 -4.02
C MET A 108 -0.39 17.91 -4.64
N SER A 109 0.79 17.68 -4.04
CA SER A 109 2.06 18.09 -4.61
C SER A 109 2.37 17.39 -5.93
N PHE A 110 2.02 16.12 -6.05
CA PHE A 110 2.17 15.38 -7.31
C PHE A 110 1.21 15.92 -8.37
N TYR A 111 -0.05 16.17 -8.01
CA TYR A 111 -1.08 16.66 -8.94
C TYR A 111 -0.67 17.96 -9.64
N VAL A 112 -0.07 18.91 -8.91
CA VAL A 112 0.42 20.19 -9.48
C VAL A 112 1.79 20.09 -10.16
N SER A 113 2.44 18.92 -10.12
CA SER A 113 3.74 18.69 -10.74
C SER A 113 3.58 18.38 -12.22
N PRO A 114 4.51 18.79 -13.10
CA PRO A 114 4.54 18.35 -14.51
C PRO A 114 4.63 16.83 -14.70
N LEU A 115 4.87 16.06 -13.63
CA LEU A 115 4.91 14.60 -13.66
C LEU A 115 3.52 13.95 -13.61
N SER A 116 2.45 14.73 -13.39
CA SER A 116 1.08 14.23 -13.34
C SER A 116 0.44 14.06 -14.73
N ASP A 117 0.92 14.79 -15.74
CA ASP A 117 0.56 14.68 -17.16
C ASP A 117 1.29 13.51 -17.86
#